data_AF-A0A1G7EUF0-F1
#
_entry.id   AF-A0A1G7EUF0-F1
#
_cell.length_a   1.000
_cell.length_b   1.000
_cell.length_c   1.000
_cell.angle_alpha   90.00
_cell.angle_beta   90.00
_cell.angle_gamma   90.00
#
_symmetry.space_group_name_H-M   'P 1'
#
loop_
_entity.id
_entity.type
_entity.pdbx_description
1 polymer ?
#
loop_
_entity_poly.entity_id
_entity_poly.type
_entity_poly.pdbx_seq_one_letter_code
_entity_poly.pdbx_strand_id
1 'polypeptide(L)'
;MSQKDKYQLTFYSKIVNGRKYNLCQSSPGDYAVLSFLGSIDKIDGEALIYDLDACISRHINVSDGYLSDPVEYMTIGYEYPNVNINDVLSIPMSDLKELLQEWLAYID
;
A
#
# COMPACT_ATOMS: atom_id res chain seq x y z
N MET A 1 -9.02 -14.30 6.94
CA MET A 1 -7.54 -14.23 6.80
C MET A 1 -7.23 -12.78 6.56
N SER A 2 -6.23 -12.20 7.23
CA SER A 2 -5.86 -10.79 6.99
C SER A 2 -5.24 -10.65 5.60
N GLN A 3 -5.33 -9.47 5.01
CA GLN A 3 -4.74 -9.25 3.69
C GLN A 3 -3.22 -9.31 3.78
N LYS A 4 -2.61 -8.82 4.86
CA LYS A 4 -1.16 -8.99 5.05
C LYS A 4 -0.74 -10.47 5.04
N ASP A 5 -1.56 -11.38 5.58
CA ASP A 5 -1.24 -12.82 5.54
C ASP A 5 -1.40 -13.39 4.13
N LYS A 6 -2.43 -12.95 3.38
CA LYS A 6 -2.64 -13.32 1.98
C LYS A 6 -1.43 -12.95 1.11
N TYR A 7 -0.88 -11.75 1.33
CA TYR A 7 0.24 -11.19 0.58
C TYR A 7 1.61 -11.48 1.22
N GLN A 8 1.67 -12.34 2.24
CA GLN A 8 2.90 -12.75 2.90
C GLN A 8 3.73 -11.57 3.45
N LEU A 9 3.02 -10.57 3.98
CA LEU A 9 3.58 -9.36 4.57
C LEU A 9 3.70 -9.49 6.09
N THR A 10 4.81 -8.98 6.61
CA THR A 10 5.09 -8.86 8.03
C THR A 10 5.23 -7.39 8.40
N PHE A 11 4.37 -6.93 9.30
CA PHE A 11 4.47 -5.61 9.92
C PHE A 11 5.22 -5.74 11.24
N TYR A 12 6.22 -4.89 11.45
CA TYR A 12 7.04 -4.92 12.64
C TYR A 12 7.62 -3.54 12.97
N SER A 13 8.09 -3.38 14.20
CA SER A 13 8.67 -2.15 14.70
C SER A 13 10.11 -2.40 15.12
N LYS A 14 11.00 -1.45 14.84
CA LYS A 14 12.38 -1.46 15.32
C LYS A 14 12.69 -0.15 16.04
N ILE A 15 13.39 -0.23 17.16
CA ILE A 15 13.91 0.95 17.85
C ILE A 15 15.37 1.13 17.43
N VAL A 16 15.70 2.28 16.86
CA VAL A 16 17.07 2.67 16.48
C VAL A 16 17.35 4.05 17.09
N ASN A 17 18.40 4.15 17.91
CA ASN A 17 18.76 5.39 18.62
C ASN A 17 17.59 6.02 19.41
N GLY A 18 16.76 5.19 20.05
CA GLY A 18 15.59 5.64 20.82
C GLY A 18 14.38 6.05 19.99
N ARG A 19 14.46 6.04 18.66
CA ARG A 19 13.33 6.30 17.76
C ARG A 19 12.71 4.99 17.28
N LYS A 20 11.38 4.88 17.36
CA LYS A 20 10.59 3.76 16.79
C LYS A 20 10.41 3.98 15.29
N TYR A 21 10.67 2.93 14.52
CA TYR A 21 10.41 2.86 13.08
C TYR A 21 9.46 1.71 12.83
N ASN A 22 8.32 2.00 12.20
CA ASN A 22 7.39 0.99 11.73
C ASN A 22 7.85 0.54 10.32
N LEU A 23 7.81 -0.76 10.05
CA LEU A 23 8.35 -1.35 8.84
C LEU A 23 7.40 -2.41 8.31
N CYS A 24 7.34 -2.52 6.98
CA CYS A 24 6.67 -3.60 6.25
C CYS A 24 7.73 -4.40 5.49
N GLN A 25 7.72 -5.72 5.65
CA GLN A 25 8.58 -6.62 4.89
C GLN A 25 7.72 -7.71 4.23
N SER A 26 8.08 -8.05 3.01
CA SER A 26 7.59 -9.23 2.29
C SER A 26 8.71 -10.27 2.18
N SER A 27 8.32 -11.54 2.05
CA SER A 27 9.23 -12.56 1.55
C SER A 27 9.67 -12.22 0.11
N PRO A 28 10.92 -12.52 -0.29
CA PRO A 28 11.32 -12.38 -1.68
C PRO A 28 10.35 -13.13 -2.62
N GLY A 29 9.86 -12.46 -3.66
CA GLY A 29 8.89 -13.04 -4.59
C GLY A 29 7.92 -11.99 -5.16
N ASP A 30 6.78 -12.45 -5.64
CA ASP A 30 5.82 -11.67 -6.43
C ASP A 30 5.24 -10.45 -5.68
N TYR A 31 5.22 -10.49 -4.35
CA TYR A 31 4.71 -9.40 -3.50
C TYR A 31 5.81 -8.52 -2.90
N ALA A 32 7.05 -8.66 -3.37
CA ALA A 32 8.19 -7.86 -2.90
C ALA A 32 7.87 -6.36 -2.91
N VAL A 33 7.23 -5.89 -3.98
CA VAL A 33 6.89 -4.48 -4.18
C VAL A 33 5.97 -3.91 -3.09
N LEU A 34 5.16 -4.72 -2.42
CA LEU A 34 4.26 -4.28 -1.33
C LEU A 34 5.00 -3.87 -0.06
N SER A 35 6.33 -4.05 0.03
CA SER A 35 7.13 -3.50 1.14
C SER A 35 7.07 -1.97 1.21
N PHE A 36 6.67 -1.29 0.12
CA PHE A 36 6.49 0.16 0.09
C PHE A 36 5.47 0.66 1.11
N LEU A 37 4.55 -0.18 1.59
CA LEU A 37 3.66 0.18 2.71
C LEU A 37 4.47 0.72 3.90
N GLY A 38 5.69 0.22 4.11
CA GLY A 38 6.58 0.68 5.18
C GLY A 38 7.04 2.15 5.06
N SER A 39 6.89 2.78 3.89
CA SER A 39 7.20 4.19 3.66
C SER A 39 5.98 5.09 3.66
N ILE A 40 4.77 4.53 3.77
CA ILE A 40 3.51 5.28 3.81
C ILE A 40 3.25 5.76 5.23
N ASP A 41 3.14 7.08 5.40
CA ASP A 41 2.66 7.66 6.65
C ASP A 41 1.13 7.67 6.74
N LYS A 42 0.60 8.20 7.84
CA LYS A 42 -0.85 8.20 8.08
C LYS A 42 -1.61 9.04 7.05
N ILE A 43 -1.12 10.24 6.75
CA ILE A 43 -1.79 11.18 5.83
C ILE A 43 -1.78 10.58 4.42
N ASP A 44 -0.63 10.07 4.04
CA ASP A 44 -0.40 9.38 2.78
C ASP A 44 -1.35 8.19 2.62
N GLY A 45 -1.41 7.29 3.61
CA GLY A 45 -2.28 6.11 3.54
C GLY A 45 -3.77 6.47 3.48
N GLU A 46 -4.21 7.49 4.22
CA GLU A 46 -5.59 7.99 4.17
C GLU A 46 -5.94 8.55 2.78
N ALA A 47 -5.00 9.24 2.12
CA ALA A 47 -5.18 9.75 0.76
C ALA A 47 -5.30 8.60 -0.26
N LEU A 48 -4.43 7.58 -0.22
CA LEU A 48 -4.57 6.42 -1.13
C LEU A 48 -5.91 5.70 -0.92
N ILE A 49 -6.33 5.51 0.33
CA ILE A 49 -7.62 4.87 0.62
C ILE A 49 -8.78 5.67 0.00
N TYR A 50 -8.74 6.99 0.10
CA TYR A 50 -9.74 7.86 -0.50
C TYR A 50 -9.81 7.69 -2.03
N ASP A 51 -8.66 7.66 -2.70
CA ASP A 51 -8.59 7.47 -4.15
C ASP A 51 -9.10 6.08 -4.57
N LEU A 52 -8.72 5.04 -3.83
CA LEU A 52 -9.21 3.67 -4.04
C LEU A 52 -10.73 3.60 -3.89
N ASP A 53 -11.29 4.25 -2.86
CA ASP A 53 -12.74 4.29 -2.65
C ASP A 53 -13.48 5.04 -3.77
N ALA A 54 -12.90 6.12 -4.29
CA ALA A 54 -13.45 6.81 -5.45
C ALA A 54 -13.45 5.91 -6.69
N CYS A 55 -12.35 5.20 -6.96
CA CYS A 55 -12.23 4.27 -8.08
C CYS A 55 -13.23 3.12 -7.97
N ILE A 56 -13.29 2.46 -6.80
CA ILE A 56 -14.16 1.30 -6.54
C ILE A 56 -15.63 1.69 -6.65
N SER A 57 -16.04 2.79 -6.02
CA SER A 57 -17.45 3.20 -6.00
C SER A 57 -17.97 3.63 -7.37
N ARG A 58 -17.12 4.29 -8.17
CA ARG A 58 -17.51 4.85 -9.47
C ARG A 58 -17.16 3.93 -10.65
N HIS A 59 -16.43 2.84 -10.41
CA HIS A 59 -15.93 1.94 -11.45
C HIS A 59 -15.10 2.69 -12.50
N ILE A 60 -14.21 3.57 -12.04
CA ILE A 60 -13.37 4.44 -12.89
C ILE A 60 -11.88 4.18 -12.67
N ASN A 61 -11.10 4.56 -13.67
CA ASN A 61 -9.66 4.68 -13.58
C ASN A 61 -9.31 6.13 -13.21
N VAL A 62 -8.25 6.31 -12.42
CA VAL A 62 -7.68 7.62 -12.12
C VAL A 62 -6.35 7.72 -12.85
N SER A 63 -6.20 8.73 -13.72
CA SER A 63 -4.97 8.99 -14.47
C SER A 63 -3.90 9.64 -13.62
N ASP A 64 -4.33 10.46 -12.66
CA ASP A 64 -3.45 11.23 -11.78
C ASP A 64 -3.27 10.39 -10.52
N GLY A 65 -2.44 9.35 -10.64
CA GLY A 65 -2.16 8.45 -9.55
C GLY A 65 -1.58 9.18 -8.33
N TYR A 66 -1.62 8.50 -7.18
CA TYR A 66 -1.04 9.01 -5.95
C TYR A 66 0.47 9.26 -6.15
N LEU A 67 0.90 10.50 -5.89
CA LEU A 67 2.29 10.93 -5.95
C LEU A 67 2.65 11.51 -4.58
N SER A 68 3.51 10.81 -3.84
CA SER A 68 4.18 11.36 -2.67
C SER A 68 5.68 11.05 -2.71
N ASP A 69 6.48 11.89 -2.04
CA ASP A 69 7.93 11.77 -1.99
C ASP A 69 8.42 10.35 -1.61
N PRO A 70 7.80 9.63 -0.65
CA PRO A 70 8.18 8.25 -0.31
C PRO A 70 7.96 7.23 -1.44
N VAL A 71 7.07 7.52 -2.39
CA VAL A 71 6.74 6.64 -3.52
C VAL A 71 7.05 7.29 -4.88
N GLU A 72 7.85 8.36 -4.90
CA GLU A 72 8.16 9.14 -6.11
C GLU A 72 8.77 8.28 -7.24
N TYR A 73 9.46 7.19 -6.88
CA TYR A 73 10.05 6.23 -7.82
C TYR A 73 9.13 5.05 -8.16
N MET A 74 7.91 5.03 -7.65
CA MET A 74 6.92 3.99 -7.90
C MET A 74 5.83 4.49 -8.85
N THR A 75 5.43 3.62 -9.76
CA THR A 75 4.26 3.83 -10.61
C THR A 75 3.09 3.06 -10.01
N ILE A 76 2.04 3.78 -9.61
CA ILE A 76 0.78 3.20 -9.13
C ILE A 76 -0.32 3.56 -10.14
N GLY A 77 -0.72 2.59 -10.95
CA GLY A 77 -1.78 2.72 -11.95
C GLY A 77 -3.11 2.20 -11.43
N TYR A 78 -4.15 3.03 -11.46
CA TYR A 78 -5.51 2.64 -11.10
C TYR A 78 -6.26 2.13 -12.34
N GLU A 79 -6.39 0.80 -12.46
CA GLU A 79 -7.05 0.14 -13.60
C GLU A 79 -8.17 -0.78 -13.08
N TYR A 80 -9.36 -0.21 -12.87
CA TYR A 80 -10.47 -0.92 -12.24
C TYR A 80 -10.71 -2.29 -12.92
N PRO A 81 -10.79 -3.41 -12.16
CA PRO A 81 -10.90 -3.49 -10.69
C PRO A 81 -9.57 -3.63 -9.92
N ASN A 82 -8.43 -3.45 -10.59
CA ASN A 82 -7.10 -3.69 -10.05
C ASN A 82 -6.25 -2.41 -9.89
N VAL A 83 -5.19 -2.52 -9.11
CA VAL A 83 -4.10 -1.56 -9.07
C VAL A 83 -2.86 -2.25 -9.62
N ASN A 84 -2.20 -1.59 -10.56
CA ASN A 84 -0.91 -1.98 -11.08
C ASN A 84 0.18 -1.21 -10.34
N ILE A 85 1.16 -1.92 -9.81
CA ILE A 85 2.28 -1.35 -9.05
C ILE A 85 3.57 -1.70 -9.79
N ASN A 86 4.29 -0.67 -10.23
CA ASN A 86 5.55 -0.74 -11.00
C ASN A 86 5.50 -1.67 -12.23
N ASP A 87 4.33 -1.88 -12.82
CA ASP A 87 4.09 -2.86 -13.90
C ASP A 87 4.52 -4.30 -13.57
N VAL A 88 4.78 -4.62 -12.30
CA VAL A 88 5.21 -5.95 -11.83
C VAL A 88 4.13 -6.69 -11.05
N LEU A 89 3.23 -5.95 -10.40
CA LEU A 89 2.18 -6.53 -9.56
C LEU A 89 0.84 -5.89 -9.88
N SER A 90 -0.14 -6.72 -10.21
CA SER A 90 -1.55 -6.35 -10.32
C SER A 90 -2.31 -6.99 -9.17
N ILE A 91 -2.96 -6.20 -8.31
CA ILE A 91 -3.82 -6.71 -7.23
C ILE A 91 -5.18 -6.01 -7.22
N PRO A 92 -6.24 -6.65 -6.69
CA PRO A 92 -7.54 -6.00 -6.55
C PRO A 92 -7.46 -4.70 -5.75
N MET A 93 -8.15 -3.64 -6.20
CA MET A 93 -8.23 -2.37 -5.47
C MET A 93 -8.76 -2.57 -4.04
N SER A 94 -9.72 -3.48 -3.84
CA SER A 94 -10.26 -3.83 -2.53
C SER A 94 -9.20 -4.40 -1.59
N ASP A 95 -8.30 -5.22 -2.13
CA ASP A 95 -7.24 -5.84 -1.34
C ASP A 95 -6.20 -4.80 -0.93
N LEU A 96 -5.79 -3.90 -1.84
CA LEU A 96 -4.85 -2.83 -1.50
C LEU A 96 -5.45 -1.88 -0.46
N LYS A 97 -6.75 -1.57 -0.57
CA LYS A 97 -7.46 -0.75 0.42
C LYS A 97 -7.41 -1.39 1.80
N GLU A 98 -7.78 -2.68 1.90
CA GLU A 98 -7.75 -3.41 3.15
C GLU A 98 -6.32 -3.53 3.72
N LEU A 99 -5.30 -3.73 2.88
CA LEU A 99 -3.90 -3.70 3.29
C LEU A 99 -3.48 -2.36 3.89
N LEU A 100 -3.87 -1.25 3.26
CA LEU A 100 -3.60 0.10 3.77
C LEU A 100 -4.30 0.32 5.11
N GLN A 101 -5.54 -0.15 5.28
CA GLN A 101 -6.25 -0.08 6.55
C GLN A 101 -5.56 -0.89 7.65
N GLU A 102 -5.09 -2.11 7.34
CA GLU A 102 -4.30 -2.93 8.28
C GLU A 102 -2.98 -2.25 8.65
N TRP A 103 -2.32 -1.61 7.68
CA TRP A 103 -1.08 -0.87 7.92
C TRP A 103 -1.30 0.35 8.80
N LEU A 104 -2.31 1.17 8.49
CA LEU A 104 -2.64 2.37 9.27
C LEU A 104 -3.00 2.02 10.72
N ALA A 105 -3.79 0.96 10.92
CA ALA A 105 -4.11 0.45 12.26
C ALA A 105 -2.89 -0.09 13.02
N TYR A 106 -1.82 -0.49 12.33
CA TYR A 106 -0.58 -0.95 12.95
C TYR A 106 0.32 0.21 13.40
N ILE A 107 0.31 1.33 12.67
CA ILE A 107 1.21 2.47 12.93
C ILE A 107 0.63 3.56 13.83
N ASP A 108 -0.69 3.57 14.04
CA ASP A 108 -1.40 4.44 15.01
C ASP A 108 -0.97 4.15 16.46
#